data_AF-A0A7K7AZK5-F1
#
_entry.id   AF-A0A7K7AZK5-F1
#
_cell.length_a   1.000
_cell.length_b   1.000
_cell.length_c   1.000
_cell.angle_alpha   90.00
_cell.angle_beta   90.00
_cell.angle_gamma   90.00
#
_symmetry.space_group_name_H-M   'P 1'
#
loop_
_entity.id
_entity.type
_entity.pdbx_description
1 polymer ?
#
loop_
_entity_poly.entity_id
_entity_poly.type
_entity_poly.pdbx_seq_one_letter_code
_entity_poly.pdbx_strand_id
1 'polypeptide(L)'
;KSRGFPPGPTPFPLIGSIWWINFRADHGSLSKLAKIYGSISTLWLGDQPLVVLHGFQAVKDGLTTHSEDVSGRLETYVFKRMANGKGILLSNGLIWKNQRRFGIGTLRKLGMGNKGMEHGIQTEAHYLVKFFKDTNGEAVDPSFPIVHGVSNVICAVVFGHRFSLEDETFHQLIEAYNCIVAFGNSHFHYLCEMFPWLVNYLPGPHLKASYYCDFVRSFIRKEIQNHRERGRIDEPQDFIDFYLDQMVKNENVPNSTFDEDNMVQSIFDLFLAGSETTATSLRWALLFMVVYPDIQ
;
A
#
# COMPACT_ATOMS: atom_id res chain seq x y z
N LYS A 1 5.99 2.13 -36.74
CA LYS A 1 4.52 2.32 -36.60
C LYS A 1 4.07 1.44 -35.44
N SER A 2 3.51 2.01 -34.37
CA SER A 2 3.14 1.24 -33.17
C SER A 2 2.03 0.25 -33.52
N ARG A 3 2.07 -0.92 -32.88
CA ARG A 3 1.11 -2.03 -33.01
C ARG A 3 -0.26 -1.68 -32.40
N GLY A 4 -0.92 -0.62 -32.87
CA GLY A 4 -2.24 -0.18 -32.37
C GLY A 4 -2.25 0.50 -31.00
N PHE A 5 -1.07 0.83 -30.44
CA PHE A 5 -0.97 1.56 -29.16
C PHE A 5 -1.04 3.08 -29.34
N PRO A 6 -1.49 3.83 -28.30
CA PRO A 6 -1.39 5.29 -28.25
C PRO A 6 0.02 5.83 -28.59
N PRO A 7 0.13 7.11 -28.98
CA PRO A 7 1.43 7.73 -29.27
C PRO A 7 2.34 7.73 -28.03
N GLY A 8 3.65 7.70 -28.25
CA GLY A 8 4.62 7.73 -27.16
C GLY A 8 6.07 7.78 -27.68
N PRO A 9 7.05 7.95 -26.77
CA PRO A 9 8.45 7.95 -27.14
C PRO A 9 8.85 6.61 -27.75
N THR A 10 9.72 6.66 -28.75
CA THR A 10 10.23 5.45 -29.40
C THR A 10 10.99 4.58 -28.38
N PRO A 11 10.57 3.32 -28.17
CA PRO A 11 11.25 2.45 -27.22
C PRO A 11 12.61 2.02 -27.76
N PHE A 12 13.61 1.95 -26.87
CA PHE A 12 14.88 1.29 -27.15
C PHE A 12 14.78 -0.21 -26.87
N PRO A 13 15.58 -1.04 -27.55
CA PRO A 13 15.69 -2.45 -27.22
C PRO A 13 16.02 -2.64 -25.74
N LEU A 14 15.38 -3.62 -25.09
CA LEU A 14 15.55 -4.04 -23.69
C LEU A 14 15.11 -3.05 -22.60
N ILE A 15 15.34 -1.75 -22.77
CA ILE A 15 15.02 -0.71 -21.76
C ILE A 15 13.62 -0.13 -21.99
N GLY A 16 13.12 -0.17 -23.22
CA GLY A 16 11.87 0.48 -23.59
C GLY A 16 12.02 2.00 -23.66
N SER A 17 11.01 2.74 -23.21
CA SER A 17 10.99 4.21 -23.22
C SER A 17 10.91 4.84 -21.82
N ILE A 18 11.05 4.04 -20.76
CA ILE A 18 11.02 4.52 -19.37
C ILE A 18 12.18 5.48 -19.03
N TRP A 19 13.28 5.43 -19.76
CA TRP A 19 14.38 6.40 -19.66
C TRP A 19 13.93 7.84 -19.96
N TRP A 20 12.86 8.01 -20.73
CA TRP A 20 12.32 9.31 -21.11
C TRP A 20 11.74 10.07 -19.91
N ILE A 21 11.33 9.33 -18.87
CA ILE A 21 10.89 9.87 -17.58
C ILE A 21 11.98 9.76 -16.51
N ASN A 22 13.25 9.62 -16.91
CA ASN A 22 14.39 9.45 -16.00
C ASN A 22 14.19 8.32 -14.97
N PHE A 23 13.52 7.23 -15.35
CA PHE A 23 13.15 6.13 -14.45
C PHE A 23 12.45 6.62 -13.17
N ARG A 24 11.55 7.59 -13.32
CA ARG A 24 10.73 8.14 -12.25
C ARG A 24 9.37 8.58 -12.78
N ALA A 25 8.32 7.89 -12.36
CA ALA A 25 6.94 8.24 -12.72
C ALA A 25 6.38 9.39 -11.86
N ASP A 26 7.10 10.51 -11.78
CA ASP A 26 6.63 11.71 -11.09
C ASP A 26 5.69 12.56 -11.97
N HIS A 27 4.91 13.43 -11.32
CA HIS A 27 3.97 14.33 -12.00
C HIS A 27 4.64 15.17 -13.09
N GLY A 28 5.83 15.71 -12.85
CA GLY A 28 6.52 16.59 -13.80
C GLY A 28 6.88 15.85 -15.09
N SER A 29 7.46 14.66 -14.94
CA SER A 29 7.86 13.77 -16.05
C SER A 29 6.64 13.30 -16.85
N LEU A 30 5.57 12.88 -16.19
CA LEU A 30 4.32 12.46 -16.84
C LEU A 30 3.58 13.64 -17.51
N SER A 31 3.64 14.84 -16.92
CA SER A 31 3.07 16.05 -17.51
C SER A 31 3.80 16.45 -18.78
N LYS A 32 5.15 16.34 -18.81
CA LYS A 32 5.94 16.57 -20.02
C LYS A 32 5.59 15.59 -21.13
N LEU A 33 5.42 14.31 -20.78
CA LEU A 33 4.97 13.27 -21.71
C LEU A 33 3.62 13.63 -22.31
N ALA A 34 2.66 14.01 -21.47
CA ALA A 34 1.30 14.37 -21.90
C ALA A 34 1.27 15.63 -22.79
N LYS A 35 2.15 16.61 -22.55
CA LYS A 35 2.29 17.80 -23.41
C LYS A 35 2.77 17.47 -24.82
N ILE A 36 3.58 16.42 -24.98
CA ILE A 36 4.20 16.06 -26.27
C ILE A 36 3.35 15.03 -27.03
N TYR A 37 2.81 14.03 -26.33
CA TYR A 37 2.11 12.90 -26.96
C TYR A 37 0.59 12.93 -26.75
N GLY A 38 0.07 13.84 -25.94
CA GLY A 38 -1.35 13.94 -25.61
C GLY A 38 -1.73 13.26 -24.29
N SER A 39 -3.00 13.40 -23.90
CA SER A 39 -3.54 12.92 -22.62
C SER A 39 -3.55 11.40 -22.46
N ILE A 40 -3.46 10.65 -23.57
CA ILE A 40 -3.34 9.20 -23.57
C ILE A 40 -2.08 8.86 -24.37
N SER A 41 -1.08 8.29 -23.69
CA SER A 41 0.21 7.99 -24.30
C SER A 41 0.75 6.64 -23.85
N THR A 42 1.77 6.13 -24.54
CA THR A 42 2.39 4.83 -24.21
C THR A 42 3.86 5.01 -23.80
N LEU A 43 4.20 4.49 -22.62
CA LEU A 43 5.56 4.22 -22.19
C LEU A 43 5.84 2.72 -22.29
N TRP A 44 7.10 2.35 -22.44
CA TRP A 44 7.53 0.95 -22.45
C TRP A 44 8.48 0.74 -21.28
N LEU A 45 8.11 -0.16 -20.37
CA LEU A 45 8.97 -0.66 -19.30
C LEU A 45 9.59 -1.97 -19.78
N GLY A 46 10.79 -1.90 -20.33
CA GLY A 46 11.37 -3.00 -21.08
C GLY A 46 10.50 -3.35 -22.29
N ASP A 47 9.97 -4.57 -22.33
CA ASP A 47 9.05 -5.07 -23.36
C ASP A 47 7.56 -4.87 -23.00
N GLN A 48 7.25 -4.40 -21.79
CA GLN A 48 5.89 -4.21 -21.33
C GLN A 48 5.35 -2.80 -21.67
N PRO A 49 4.25 -2.68 -22.43
CA PRO A 49 3.62 -1.39 -22.69
C PRO A 49 2.79 -0.91 -21.49
N LEU A 50 2.99 0.35 -21.11
CA LEU A 50 2.26 1.07 -20.08
C LEU A 50 1.48 2.22 -20.73
N VAL A 51 0.15 2.17 -20.66
CA VAL A 51 -0.70 3.28 -21.12
C VAL A 51 -0.85 4.29 -19.98
N VAL A 52 -0.43 5.52 -20.23
CA VAL A 52 -0.53 6.64 -19.30
C VAL A 52 -1.78 7.44 -19.62
N LEU A 53 -2.69 7.51 -18.65
CA LEU A 53 -3.84 8.42 -18.67
C LEU A 53 -3.48 9.67 -17.87
N HIS A 54 -3.44 10.83 -18.53
CA HIS A 54 -3.07 12.09 -17.92
C HIS A 54 -4.15 13.15 -18.12
N GLY A 55 -4.54 13.80 -17.02
CA GLY A 55 -5.56 14.84 -16.99
C GLY A 55 -6.96 14.31 -16.67
N PHE A 56 -7.82 15.20 -16.17
CA PHE A 56 -9.13 14.83 -15.62
C PHE A 56 -9.98 14.00 -16.58
N GLN A 57 -10.14 14.44 -17.83
CA GLN A 57 -11.03 13.77 -18.80
C GLN A 57 -10.56 12.34 -19.10
N ALA A 58 -9.27 12.16 -19.44
CA ALA A 58 -8.73 10.85 -19.78
C ALA A 58 -8.77 9.87 -18.59
N VAL A 59 -8.46 10.35 -17.38
CA VAL A 59 -8.52 9.53 -16.16
C VAL A 59 -9.96 9.18 -15.80
N LYS A 60 -10.89 10.15 -15.87
CA LYS A 60 -12.30 9.91 -15.59
C LYS A 60 -12.89 8.92 -16.58
N ASP A 61 -12.71 9.13 -17.88
CA ASP A 61 -13.26 8.24 -18.91
C ASP A 61 -12.70 6.83 -18.79
N GLY A 62 -11.39 6.69 -18.57
CA GLY A 62 -10.77 5.38 -18.33
C GLY A 62 -11.31 4.68 -17.09
N LEU A 63 -11.27 5.34 -15.93
CA LEU A 63 -11.60 4.70 -14.64
C LEU A 63 -13.11 4.58 -14.36
N THR A 64 -13.98 5.25 -15.11
CA THR A 64 -15.44 5.20 -14.90
C THR A 64 -16.19 4.61 -16.10
N THR A 65 -16.08 5.22 -17.29
CA THR A 65 -16.79 4.75 -18.49
C THR A 65 -16.26 3.40 -18.97
N HIS A 66 -14.93 3.22 -18.92
CA HIS A 66 -14.24 2.01 -19.36
C HIS A 66 -13.65 1.23 -18.16
N SER A 67 -14.31 1.27 -17.01
CA SER A 67 -13.75 0.76 -15.75
C SER A 67 -13.38 -0.72 -15.81
N GLU A 68 -14.12 -1.54 -16.57
CA GLU A 68 -13.83 -2.97 -16.70
C GLU A 68 -12.48 -3.20 -17.41
N ASP A 69 -12.18 -2.40 -18.44
CA ASP A 69 -10.95 -2.50 -19.24
C ASP A 69 -9.69 -2.13 -18.44
N VAL A 70 -9.83 -1.28 -17.42
CA VAL A 70 -8.72 -0.78 -16.57
C VAL A 70 -8.79 -1.27 -15.12
N SER A 71 -9.68 -2.21 -14.82
CA SER A 71 -9.89 -2.72 -13.46
C SER A 71 -8.75 -3.61 -12.95
N GLY A 72 -7.99 -4.21 -13.87
CA GLY A 72 -6.89 -5.12 -13.56
C GLY A 72 -5.77 -4.46 -12.77
N ARG A 73 -5.09 -5.25 -11.95
CA ARG A 73 -3.86 -4.89 -11.26
C ARG A 73 -2.66 -5.26 -12.11
N LEU A 74 -1.69 -4.35 -12.17
CA LEU A 74 -0.46 -4.57 -12.92
C LEU A 74 0.33 -5.74 -12.32
N GLU A 75 0.80 -6.65 -13.17
CA GLU A 75 1.51 -7.85 -12.75
C GLU A 75 3.00 -7.79 -13.14
N THR A 76 3.74 -6.90 -12.47
CA THR A 76 5.18 -6.74 -12.68
C THR A 76 6.01 -7.78 -11.93
N TYR A 77 7.32 -7.84 -12.19
CA TYR A 77 8.22 -8.76 -11.48
C TYR A 77 8.26 -8.44 -9.98
N VAL A 78 8.41 -7.16 -9.62
CA VAL A 78 8.46 -6.77 -8.19
C VAL A 78 7.13 -7.02 -7.51
N PHE A 79 6.00 -6.74 -8.15
CA PHE A 79 4.68 -7.00 -7.58
C PHE A 79 4.38 -8.49 -7.40
N LYS A 80 4.83 -9.34 -8.33
CA LYS A 80 4.77 -10.80 -8.16
C LYS A 80 5.63 -11.27 -6.99
N ARG A 81 6.84 -10.72 -6.80
CA ARG A 81 7.69 -11.02 -5.64
C ARG A 81 7.11 -10.50 -4.32
N MET A 82 6.39 -9.38 -4.35
CA MET A 82 5.80 -8.73 -3.18
C MET A 82 4.49 -9.39 -2.73
N ALA A 83 3.59 -9.74 -3.64
CA ALA A 83 2.26 -10.23 -3.25
C ALA A 83 1.94 -11.62 -3.79
N ASN A 84 2.69 -12.11 -4.79
CA ASN A 84 2.46 -13.39 -5.45
C ASN A 84 0.99 -13.61 -5.88
N GLY A 85 0.32 -12.54 -6.33
CA GLY A 85 -1.09 -12.56 -6.74
C GLY A 85 -2.11 -12.68 -5.59
N LYS A 86 -1.68 -12.54 -4.33
CA LYS A 86 -2.50 -12.62 -3.12
C LYS A 86 -2.85 -11.24 -2.56
N GLY A 87 -3.77 -11.20 -1.60
CA GLY A 87 -4.15 -9.98 -0.88
C GLY A 87 -5.22 -9.16 -1.59
N ILE A 88 -5.33 -7.88 -1.21
CA ILE A 88 -6.37 -6.95 -1.66
C ILE A 88 -5.82 -5.96 -2.69
N LEU A 89 -4.54 -5.59 -2.56
CA LEU A 89 -3.94 -4.50 -3.33
C LEU A 89 -3.54 -4.93 -4.75
N LEU A 90 -2.84 -6.07 -4.87
CA LEU A 90 -2.16 -6.50 -6.10
C LEU A 90 -2.69 -7.82 -6.70
N SER A 91 -3.75 -8.38 -6.14
CA SER A 91 -4.39 -9.57 -6.70
C SER A 91 -5.33 -9.23 -7.86
N ASN A 92 -5.67 -10.23 -8.67
CA ASN A 92 -6.59 -10.12 -9.81
C ASN A 92 -7.72 -11.17 -9.73
N GLY A 93 -8.72 -11.03 -10.60
CA GLY A 93 -9.73 -12.05 -10.82
C GLY A 93 -10.61 -12.35 -9.59
N LEU A 94 -10.87 -13.63 -9.33
CA LEU A 94 -11.74 -14.07 -8.24
C LEU A 94 -11.13 -13.78 -6.86
N ILE A 95 -9.81 -13.92 -6.71
CA ILE A 95 -9.09 -13.62 -5.46
C ILE A 95 -9.35 -12.15 -5.09
N TRP A 96 -9.08 -11.23 -5.99
CA TRP A 96 -9.31 -9.80 -5.75
C TRP A 96 -10.76 -9.50 -5.39
N LYS A 97 -11.72 -10.05 -6.14
CA LYS A 97 -13.16 -9.82 -5.89
C LYS A 97 -13.55 -10.27 -4.48
N ASN A 98 -13.13 -11.47 -4.08
CA ASN A 98 -13.44 -12.03 -2.77
C ASN A 98 -12.73 -11.27 -1.64
N GLN A 99 -11.43 -11.04 -1.76
CA GLN A 99 -10.62 -10.35 -0.76
C GLN A 99 -11.06 -8.90 -0.56
N ARG A 100 -11.35 -8.17 -1.65
CA ARG A 100 -11.88 -6.81 -1.58
C ARG A 100 -13.27 -6.76 -0.95
N ARG A 101 -14.18 -7.66 -1.35
CA ARG A 101 -15.55 -7.70 -0.80
C ARG A 101 -15.52 -8.03 0.69
N PHE A 102 -14.71 -9.02 1.07
CA PHE A 102 -14.50 -9.39 2.46
C PHE A 102 -13.91 -8.22 3.24
N GLY A 103 -12.79 -7.64 2.77
CA GLY A 103 -12.11 -6.55 3.46
C GLY A 103 -12.99 -5.33 3.71
N ILE A 104 -13.71 -4.85 2.69
CA ILE A 104 -14.65 -3.73 2.85
C ILE A 104 -15.79 -4.09 3.83
N GLY A 105 -16.32 -5.31 3.73
CA GLY A 105 -17.39 -5.78 4.62
C GLY A 105 -16.93 -5.86 6.07
N THR A 106 -15.75 -6.40 6.32
CA THR A 106 -15.14 -6.56 7.65
C THR A 106 -14.80 -5.20 8.25
N LEU A 107 -14.13 -4.31 7.51
CA LEU A 107 -13.82 -2.97 7.99
C LEU A 107 -15.08 -2.19 8.39
N ARG A 108 -16.19 -2.31 7.64
CA ARG A 108 -17.47 -1.69 8.01
C ARG A 108 -18.05 -2.26 9.30
N LYS A 109 -17.95 -3.58 9.51
CA LYS A 109 -18.37 -4.23 10.77
C LYS A 109 -17.53 -3.78 11.96
N LEU A 110 -16.23 -3.59 11.75
CA LEU A 110 -15.27 -3.08 12.75
C LEU A 110 -15.38 -1.56 12.98
N GLY A 111 -16.33 -0.90 12.34
CA GLY A 111 -16.68 0.48 12.64
C GLY A 111 -16.25 1.51 11.61
N MET A 112 -15.67 1.10 10.48
CA MET A 112 -15.32 2.03 9.40
C MET A 112 -16.57 2.71 8.84
N GLY A 113 -16.64 4.03 9.01
CA GLY A 113 -17.78 4.86 8.60
C GLY A 113 -18.91 4.96 9.62
N ASN A 114 -18.70 4.51 10.86
CA ASN A 114 -19.62 4.70 11.98
C ASN A 114 -18.86 5.13 13.27
N LYS A 115 -19.60 5.30 14.38
CA LYS A 115 -19.05 5.79 15.65
C LYS A 115 -18.02 4.86 16.31
N GLY A 116 -17.93 3.59 15.92
CA GLY A 116 -17.01 2.62 16.51
C GLY A 116 -15.55 3.00 16.26
N MET A 117 -15.18 3.28 14.99
CA MET A 117 -13.82 3.69 14.64
C MET A 117 -13.51 5.14 15.05
N GLU A 118 -14.54 5.98 15.18
CA GLU A 118 -14.40 7.37 15.64
C GLU A 118 -13.72 7.44 17.01
N HIS A 119 -14.12 6.58 17.95
CA HIS A 119 -13.51 6.56 19.28
C HIS A 119 -12.02 6.17 19.25
N GLY A 120 -11.65 5.21 18.40
CA GLY A 120 -10.24 4.84 18.19
C GLY A 120 -9.43 6.00 17.61
N ILE A 121 -9.98 6.70 16.61
CA ILE A 121 -9.33 7.89 16.02
C ILE A 121 -9.18 9.01 17.05
N GLN A 122 -10.23 9.31 17.83
CA GLN A 122 -10.19 10.30 18.89
C GLN A 122 -9.14 9.97 19.97
N THR A 123 -9.00 8.68 20.28
CA THR A 123 -8.00 8.19 21.22
C THR A 123 -6.59 8.50 20.71
N GLU A 124 -6.25 8.15 19.47
CA GLU A 124 -4.93 8.47 18.90
C GLU A 124 -4.70 9.97 18.74
N ALA A 125 -5.74 10.72 18.33
CA ALA A 125 -5.67 12.17 18.26
C ALA A 125 -5.39 12.79 19.64
N HIS A 126 -5.95 12.24 20.72
CA HIS A 126 -5.68 12.70 22.08
C HIS A 126 -4.21 12.48 22.47
N TYR A 127 -3.61 11.34 22.11
CA TYR A 127 -2.17 11.12 22.34
C TYR A 127 -1.31 12.09 21.56
N LEU A 128 -1.66 12.38 20.30
CA LEU A 128 -0.96 13.38 19.50
C LEU A 128 -1.05 14.79 20.11
N VAL A 129 -2.25 15.20 20.55
CA VAL A 129 -2.43 16.49 21.23
C VAL A 129 -1.62 16.55 22.52
N LYS A 130 -1.58 15.45 23.29
CA LYS A 130 -0.77 15.37 24.50
C LYS A 130 0.72 15.52 24.16
N PHE A 131 1.22 14.82 23.15
CA PHE A 131 2.60 14.96 22.68
C PHE A 131 2.95 16.43 22.37
N PHE A 132 2.11 17.15 21.62
CA PHE A 132 2.36 18.56 21.31
C PHE A 132 2.24 19.50 22.52
N LYS A 133 1.45 19.15 23.54
CA LYS A 133 1.38 19.93 24.78
C LYS A 133 2.66 19.76 25.60
N ASP A 134 3.16 18.52 25.67
CA ASP A 134 4.31 18.16 26.47
C ASP A 134 5.62 18.77 25.93
N THR A 135 5.66 19.19 24.66
CA THR A 135 6.81 19.92 24.08
C THR A 135 6.91 21.38 24.51
N ASN A 136 5.93 21.93 25.23
CA ASN A 136 5.97 23.30 25.80
C ASN A 136 6.37 24.42 24.81
N GLY A 137 6.02 24.27 23.53
CA GLY A 137 6.33 25.24 22.48
C GLY A 137 7.74 25.13 21.88
N GLU A 138 8.52 24.12 22.27
CA GLU A 138 9.81 23.85 21.64
C GLU A 138 9.65 23.26 20.22
N ALA A 139 10.64 23.54 19.38
CA ALA A 139 10.69 22.97 18.04
C ALA A 139 10.89 21.45 18.11
N VAL A 140 10.02 20.70 17.44
CA VAL A 140 10.00 19.24 17.47
C VAL A 140 9.76 18.69 16.06
N ASP A 141 10.28 17.49 15.78
CA ASP A 141 9.87 16.71 14.62
C ASP A 141 8.68 15.81 15.00
N PRO A 142 7.46 16.08 14.51
CA PRO A 142 6.28 15.28 14.82
C PRO A 142 6.13 14.05 13.90
N SER A 143 7.09 13.77 13.02
CA SER A 143 6.97 12.73 12.00
C SER A 143 6.63 11.36 12.58
N PHE A 144 7.39 10.90 13.58
CA PHE A 144 7.16 9.58 14.16
C PHE A 144 5.87 9.51 14.99
N PRO A 145 5.56 10.45 15.90
CA PRO A 145 4.27 10.48 16.60
C PRO A 145 3.06 10.43 15.65
N ILE A 146 3.10 11.16 14.53
CA ILE A 146 2.02 11.15 13.53
C ILE A 146 1.89 9.77 12.90
N VAL A 147 3.00 9.17 12.47
CA VAL A 147 2.99 7.82 11.89
C VAL A 147 2.45 6.82 12.92
N HIS A 148 2.92 6.89 14.17
CA HIS A 148 2.48 6.03 15.26
C HIS A 148 0.97 6.12 15.50
N GLY A 149 0.44 7.33 15.68
CA GLY A 149 -0.99 7.54 15.90
C GLY A 149 -1.86 7.04 14.74
N VAL A 150 -1.46 7.34 13.50
CA VAL A 150 -2.18 6.86 12.31
C VAL A 150 -2.14 5.33 12.21
N SER A 151 -0.95 4.74 12.34
CA SER A 151 -0.77 3.30 12.27
C SER A 151 -1.50 2.57 13.38
N ASN A 152 -1.57 3.12 14.59
CA ASN A 152 -2.30 2.48 15.68
C ASN A 152 -3.81 2.39 15.42
N VAL A 153 -4.41 3.31 14.66
CA VAL A 153 -5.81 3.18 14.23
C VAL A 153 -5.99 1.90 13.41
N ILE A 154 -5.09 1.65 12.44
CA ILE A 154 -5.19 0.43 11.63
C ILE A 154 -4.74 -0.83 12.40
N CYS A 155 -3.77 -0.72 13.32
CA CYS A 155 -3.38 -1.82 14.22
C CYS A 155 -4.57 -2.29 15.07
N ALA A 156 -5.30 -1.36 15.68
CA ALA A 156 -6.45 -1.71 16.51
C ALA A 156 -7.53 -2.44 15.71
N VAL A 157 -7.75 -2.04 14.46
CA VAL A 157 -8.72 -2.68 13.55
C VAL A 157 -8.23 -4.05 13.07
N VAL A 158 -6.93 -4.21 12.83
CA VAL A 158 -6.39 -5.41 12.18
C VAL A 158 -5.91 -6.47 13.17
N PHE A 159 -5.22 -6.06 14.23
CA PHE A 159 -4.64 -6.93 15.27
C PHE A 159 -5.46 -6.94 16.57
N GLY A 160 -6.50 -6.11 16.67
CA GLY A 160 -7.32 -6.00 17.88
C GLY A 160 -6.66 -5.24 19.02
N HIS A 161 -5.45 -4.71 18.84
CA HIS A 161 -4.74 -3.96 19.86
C HIS A 161 -3.86 -2.84 19.28
N ARG A 162 -3.39 -1.99 20.19
CA ARG A 162 -2.52 -0.84 19.91
C ARG A 162 -1.10 -1.14 20.36
N PHE A 163 -0.12 -0.43 19.82
CA PHE A 163 1.27 -0.46 20.26
C PHE A 163 1.60 0.78 21.08
N SER A 164 2.42 0.62 22.13
CA SER A 164 2.98 1.76 22.85
C SER A 164 3.91 2.56 21.95
N LEU A 165 4.12 3.84 22.26
CA LEU A 165 5.02 4.69 21.48
C LEU A 165 6.46 4.17 21.54
N GLU A 166 6.84 3.55 22.66
CA GLU A 166 8.17 3.02 22.94
C GLU A 166 8.35 1.55 22.49
N ASP A 167 7.37 0.95 21.79
CA ASP A 167 7.47 -0.46 21.37
C ASP A 167 8.51 -0.62 20.24
N GLU A 168 9.62 -1.27 20.55
CA GLU A 168 10.71 -1.58 19.60
C GLU A 168 10.24 -2.39 18.38
N THR A 169 9.28 -3.31 18.57
CA THR A 169 8.73 -4.12 17.48
C THR A 169 7.96 -3.24 16.50
N PHE A 170 7.18 -2.30 17.04
CA PHE A 170 6.44 -1.36 16.23
C PHE A 170 7.36 -0.41 15.46
N HIS A 171 8.45 0.08 16.08
CA HIS A 171 9.45 0.87 15.37
C HIS A 171 10.06 0.12 14.19
N GLN A 172 10.43 -1.15 14.39
CA GLN A 172 10.95 -2.00 13.32
C GLN A 172 9.92 -2.23 12.21
N LEU A 173 8.64 -2.35 12.57
CA LEU A 173 7.54 -2.49 11.60
C LEU A 173 7.42 -1.24 10.71
N ILE A 174 7.46 -0.05 11.31
CA ILE A 174 7.44 1.22 10.58
C ILE A 174 8.69 1.39 9.70
N GLU A 175 9.88 1.07 10.21
CA GLU A 175 11.11 1.11 9.43
C GLU A 175 11.03 0.17 8.22
N ALA A 176 10.52 -1.05 8.42
CA ALA A 176 10.33 -2.04 7.37
C ALA A 176 9.44 -1.50 6.25
N TYR A 177 8.27 -0.95 6.59
CA TYR A 177 7.36 -0.36 5.61
C TYR A 177 7.95 0.84 4.89
N ASN A 178 8.62 1.74 5.60
CA ASN A 178 9.33 2.88 5.01
C ASN A 178 10.39 2.42 4.00
N CYS A 179 11.16 1.37 4.32
CA CYS A 179 12.15 0.82 3.40
C CYS A 179 11.51 0.20 2.15
N ILE A 180 10.38 -0.49 2.30
CA ILE A 180 9.64 -1.10 1.19
C ILE A 180 9.09 -0.01 0.25
N VAL A 181 8.49 1.05 0.81
CA VAL A 181 7.98 2.19 0.04
C VAL A 181 9.11 2.97 -0.64
N ALA A 182 10.22 3.20 0.07
CA ALA A 182 11.39 3.86 -0.49
C ALA A 182 12.00 3.07 -1.65
N PHE A 183 12.05 1.74 -1.54
CA PHE A 183 12.49 0.88 -2.64
C PHE A 183 11.58 1.02 -3.86
N GLY A 184 10.26 0.94 -3.70
CA GLY A 184 9.30 1.10 -4.80
C GLY A 184 9.40 2.44 -5.54
N ASN A 185 9.87 3.49 -4.85
CA ASN A 185 10.09 4.83 -5.42
C ASN A 185 11.52 5.06 -5.94
N SER A 186 12.40 4.06 -5.88
CA SER A 186 13.81 4.18 -6.27
C SER A 186 14.04 3.87 -7.76
N HIS A 187 15.10 4.42 -8.35
CA HIS A 187 15.54 4.03 -9.70
C HIS A 187 15.87 2.52 -9.79
N PHE A 188 16.29 1.91 -8.67
CA PHE A 188 16.61 0.49 -8.61
C PHE A 188 15.37 -0.39 -8.81
N HIS A 189 14.18 0.07 -8.42
CA HIS A 189 12.94 -0.64 -8.71
C HIS A 189 12.75 -0.85 -10.21
N TYR A 190 12.94 0.20 -11.02
CA TYR A 190 12.85 0.08 -12.48
C TYR A 190 13.92 -0.84 -13.07
N LEU A 191 15.13 -0.87 -12.51
CA LEU A 191 16.16 -1.84 -12.92
C LEU A 191 15.72 -3.28 -12.64
N CYS A 192 15.09 -3.53 -11.48
CA CYS A 192 14.53 -4.84 -11.16
C CYS A 192 13.41 -5.26 -12.13
N GLU A 193 12.58 -4.30 -12.55
CA GLU A 193 11.50 -4.58 -13.49
C GLU A 193 12.01 -4.86 -14.92
N MET A 194 13.02 -4.11 -15.38
CA MET A 194 13.58 -4.29 -16.73
C MET A 194 14.48 -5.52 -16.85
N PHE A 195 15.22 -5.86 -15.79
CA PHE A 195 16.18 -6.95 -15.79
C PHE A 195 15.96 -7.99 -14.67
N PRO A 196 14.79 -8.65 -14.59
CA PRO A 196 14.49 -9.62 -13.54
C PRO A 196 15.54 -10.73 -13.37
N TRP A 197 16.15 -11.17 -14.48
CA TRP A 197 17.16 -12.23 -14.47
C TRP A 197 18.49 -11.81 -13.83
N LEU A 198 18.79 -10.51 -13.73
CA LEU A 198 20.00 -10.00 -13.08
C LEU A 198 19.80 -9.72 -11.59
N VAL A 199 18.55 -9.57 -11.13
CA VAL A 199 18.24 -9.12 -9.76
C VAL A 199 18.86 -10.04 -8.71
N ASN A 200 18.80 -11.36 -8.91
CA ASN A 200 19.34 -12.32 -7.93
C ASN A 200 20.88 -12.34 -7.84
N TYR A 201 21.59 -11.69 -8.77
CA TYR A 201 23.06 -11.66 -8.81
C TYR A 201 23.65 -10.32 -8.36
N LEU A 202 22.83 -9.28 -8.22
CA LEU A 202 23.29 -7.94 -7.88
C LEU A 202 23.02 -7.64 -6.40
N PRO A 203 23.99 -7.11 -5.65
CA PRO A 203 23.68 -6.50 -4.36
C PRO A 203 22.85 -5.22 -4.58
N GLY A 204 21.91 -4.92 -3.69
CA GLY A 204 21.14 -3.70 -3.80
C GLY A 204 19.97 -3.56 -2.81
N PRO A 205 19.24 -2.43 -2.89
CA PRO A 205 18.15 -2.11 -1.97
C PRO A 205 16.98 -3.10 -2.04
N HIS A 206 16.81 -3.80 -3.17
CA HIS A 206 15.78 -4.83 -3.32
C HIS A 206 15.99 -6.02 -2.35
N LEU A 207 17.23 -6.34 -1.97
CA LEU A 207 17.51 -7.39 -0.98
C LEU A 207 17.02 -6.96 0.41
N LYS A 208 17.30 -5.70 0.78
CA LYS A 208 16.81 -5.12 2.05
C LYS A 208 15.28 -5.05 2.07
N ALA A 209 14.66 -4.63 0.96
CA ALA A 209 13.20 -4.61 0.83
C ALA A 209 12.59 -6.02 0.92
N SER A 210 13.21 -7.03 0.29
CA SER A 210 12.78 -8.43 0.38
C SER A 210 12.85 -8.94 1.83
N TYR A 211 13.96 -8.67 2.52
CA TYR A 211 14.13 -9.02 3.93
C TYR A 211 13.04 -8.40 4.81
N TYR A 212 12.75 -7.11 4.62
CA TYR A 212 11.69 -6.45 5.39
C TYR A 212 10.30 -6.96 5.05
N CYS A 213 10.01 -7.32 3.79
CA CYS A 213 8.76 -8.00 3.46
C CYS A 213 8.62 -9.31 4.25
N ASP A 214 9.70 -10.10 4.36
CA ASP A 214 9.69 -11.36 5.09
C ASP A 214 9.57 -11.14 6.61
N PHE A 215 10.23 -10.11 7.15
CA PHE A 215 10.07 -9.68 8.55
C PHE A 215 8.62 -9.33 8.87
N VAL A 216 7.99 -8.46 8.07
CA VAL A 216 6.59 -8.06 8.27
C VAL A 216 5.66 -9.26 8.18
N ARG A 217 5.82 -10.14 7.19
CA ARG A 217 5.01 -11.36 7.09
C ARG A 217 5.20 -12.28 8.29
N SER A 218 6.41 -12.37 8.83
CA SER A 218 6.70 -13.21 10.00
C SER A 218 6.05 -12.64 11.25
N PHE A 219 6.07 -11.32 11.41
CA PHE A 219 5.34 -10.60 12.45
C PHE A 219 3.83 -10.86 12.36
N ILE A 220 3.24 -10.70 11.16
CA ILE A 220 1.81 -10.96 10.95
C ILE A 220 1.44 -12.42 11.26
N ARG A 221 2.27 -13.38 10.85
CA ARG A 221 2.04 -14.80 11.19
C ARG A 221 2.09 -15.06 12.69
N LYS A 222 2.97 -14.37 13.42
CA LYS A 222 3.00 -14.43 14.89
C LYS A 222 1.69 -13.91 15.48
N GLU A 223 1.18 -12.78 14.99
CA GLU A 223 -0.12 -12.26 15.43
C GLU A 223 -1.26 -13.24 15.13
N ILE A 224 -1.32 -13.82 13.93
CA ILE A 224 -2.30 -14.86 13.58
C ILE A 224 -2.20 -16.06 14.53
N GLN A 225 -1.00 -16.50 14.87
CA GLN A 225 -0.78 -17.61 15.79
C GLN A 225 -1.28 -17.27 17.20
N ASN A 226 -1.03 -16.05 17.70
CA ASN A 226 -1.56 -15.59 18.98
C ASN A 226 -3.10 -15.63 19.00
N HIS A 227 -3.77 -15.24 17.90
CA HIS A 227 -5.23 -15.31 17.79
C HIS A 227 -5.74 -16.75 17.79
N ARG A 228 -5.04 -17.68 17.13
CA ARG A 228 -5.36 -19.11 17.17
C ARG A 228 -5.25 -19.69 18.58
N GLU A 229 -4.23 -19.29 19.34
CA GLU A 229 -3.98 -19.78 20.71
C GLU A 229 -4.98 -19.25 21.73
N ARG A 230 -5.50 -18.03 21.54
CA ARG A 230 -6.60 -17.48 22.36
C ARG A 230 -7.90 -18.28 22.20
N GLY A 231 -8.03 -19.05 21.13
CA GLY A 231 -9.21 -19.83 20.81
C GLY A 231 -10.30 -18.99 20.13
N ARG A 232 -11.36 -19.66 19.70
CA ARG A 232 -12.47 -19.01 19.00
C ARG A 232 -13.27 -18.15 19.98
N ILE A 233 -13.43 -16.87 19.64
CA ILE A 233 -14.28 -15.93 20.36
C ILE A 233 -15.66 -15.92 19.67
N ASP A 234 -16.74 -15.84 20.46
CA ASP A 234 -18.12 -15.84 19.92
C ASP A 234 -18.39 -14.62 19.02
N GLU A 235 -17.77 -13.49 19.34
CA GLU A 235 -17.85 -12.24 18.56
C GLU A 235 -16.45 -11.83 18.09
N PRO A 236 -16.15 -11.95 16.78
CA PRO A 236 -14.88 -11.49 16.19
C PRO A 236 -14.62 -10.01 16.48
N GLN A 237 -13.44 -9.70 17.02
CA GLN A 237 -13.12 -8.35 17.51
C GLN A 237 -12.26 -7.54 16.53
N ASP A 238 -11.56 -8.22 15.63
CA ASP A 238 -10.63 -7.61 14.67
C ASP A 238 -10.62 -8.36 13.33
N PHE A 239 -9.83 -7.83 12.39
CA PHE A 239 -9.73 -8.38 11.05
C PHE A 239 -9.24 -9.84 11.03
N ILE A 240 -8.29 -10.21 11.90
CA ILE A 240 -7.74 -11.56 11.96
C ILE A 240 -8.84 -12.53 12.39
N ASP A 241 -9.58 -12.22 13.46
CA ASP A 241 -10.70 -13.05 13.91
C ASP A 241 -11.72 -13.26 12.80
N PHE A 242 -12.18 -12.18 12.16
CA PHE A 242 -13.15 -12.27 11.07
C PHE A 242 -12.64 -13.15 9.93
N TYR A 243 -11.34 -13.09 9.62
CA TYR A 243 -10.75 -13.84 8.53
C TYR A 243 -10.58 -15.33 8.89
N LEU A 244 -10.13 -15.64 10.10
CA LEU A 244 -10.07 -17.02 10.61
C LEU A 244 -11.46 -17.67 10.58
N ASP A 245 -12.49 -16.93 11.00
CA ASP A 245 -13.88 -17.37 10.97
C ASP A 245 -14.38 -17.63 9.53
N GLN A 246 -13.94 -16.80 8.58
CA GLN A 246 -14.24 -16.96 7.16
C GLN A 246 -13.51 -18.16 6.56
N MET A 247 -12.28 -18.45 6.97
CA MET A 247 -11.53 -19.64 6.54
C MET A 247 -12.26 -20.92 6.97
N VAL A 248 -12.70 -21.01 8.24
CA VAL A 248 -13.48 -22.16 8.75
C VAL A 248 -14.77 -22.35 7.94
N LYS A 249 -15.49 -21.26 7.62
CA LYS A 249 -16.71 -21.32 6.81
C LYS A 249 -16.48 -21.82 5.37
N ASN A 250 -15.26 -21.72 4.85
CA ASN A 250 -14.91 -22.09 3.48
C ASN A 250 -13.99 -23.30 3.37
N GLU A 251 -13.73 -24.03 4.46
CA GLU A 251 -12.80 -25.17 4.48
C GLU A 251 -13.20 -26.28 3.49
N ASN A 252 -14.51 -26.51 3.33
CA ASN A 252 -15.04 -27.52 2.41
C ASN A 252 -15.37 -26.97 1.01
N VAL A 253 -15.04 -25.71 0.71
CA VAL A 253 -15.30 -25.11 -0.60
C VAL A 253 -14.10 -25.33 -1.53
N PRO A 254 -14.24 -26.09 -2.63
CA PRO A 254 -13.15 -26.29 -3.57
C PRO A 254 -12.66 -24.95 -4.14
N ASN A 255 -11.34 -24.79 -4.24
CA ASN A 255 -10.70 -23.57 -4.76
C ASN A 255 -11.09 -22.29 -4.00
N SER A 256 -11.37 -22.39 -2.69
CA SER A 256 -11.55 -21.22 -1.84
C SER A 256 -10.35 -20.28 -1.96
N THR A 257 -10.64 -18.98 -2.07
CA THR A 257 -9.61 -17.92 -2.08
C THR A 257 -9.22 -17.48 -0.67
N PHE A 258 -9.81 -18.08 0.37
CA PHE A 258 -9.56 -17.79 1.77
C PHE A 258 -8.56 -18.80 2.35
N ASP A 259 -7.29 -18.45 2.27
CA ASP A 259 -6.17 -19.17 2.88
C ASP A 259 -5.31 -18.23 3.73
N GLU A 260 -4.41 -18.82 4.51
CA GLU A 260 -3.55 -18.09 5.45
C GLU A 260 -2.62 -17.10 4.73
N ASP A 261 -2.05 -17.46 3.58
CA ASP A 261 -1.17 -16.52 2.87
C ASP A 261 -1.95 -15.34 2.30
N ASN A 262 -3.18 -15.55 1.83
CA ASN A 262 -4.07 -14.46 1.43
C ASN A 262 -4.45 -13.57 2.63
N MET A 263 -4.63 -14.14 3.81
CA MET A 263 -4.84 -13.37 5.05
C MET A 263 -3.62 -12.52 5.38
N VAL A 264 -2.43 -13.13 5.41
CA VAL A 264 -1.16 -12.46 5.68
C VAL A 264 -0.95 -11.30 4.70
N GLN A 265 -1.15 -11.53 3.40
CA GLN A 265 -0.99 -10.48 2.41
C GLN A 265 -2.06 -9.39 2.53
N SER A 266 -3.31 -9.73 2.87
CA SER A 266 -4.36 -8.74 3.08
C SER A 266 -4.07 -7.84 4.29
N ILE A 267 -3.57 -8.41 5.39
CA ILE A 267 -3.13 -7.66 6.58
C ILE A 267 -1.94 -6.75 6.23
N PHE A 268 -0.96 -7.28 5.49
CA PHE A 268 0.17 -6.51 4.99
C PHE A 268 -0.29 -5.30 4.18
N ASP A 269 -1.23 -5.51 3.25
CA ASP A 269 -1.79 -4.47 2.38
C ASP A 269 -2.54 -3.40 3.17
N LEU A 270 -3.38 -3.81 4.14
CA LEU A 270 -4.17 -2.90 4.96
C LEU A 270 -3.30 -2.00 5.83
N PHE A 271 -2.28 -2.57 6.49
CA PHE A 271 -1.36 -1.79 7.30
C PHE A 271 -0.55 -0.81 6.45
N LEU A 272 0.02 -1.27 5.34
CA LEU A 272 0.80 -0.43 4.41
C LEU A 272 -0.04 0.77 3.92
N ALA A 273 -1.24 0.49 3.43
CA ALA A 273 -2.12 1.50 2.85
C ALA A 273 -2.66 2.47 3.92
N GLY A 274 -3.07 1.95 5.08
CA GLY A 274 -3.68 2.73 6.17
C GLY A 274 -2.70 3.62 6.92
N SER A 275 -1.41 3.26 6.93
CA SER A 275 -0.36 3.97 7.68
C SER A 275 0.28 5.09 6.87
N GLU A 276 1.07 4.72 5.85
CA GLU A 276 2.05 5.64 5.26
C GLU A 276 1.38 6.79 4.49
N THR A 277 0.26 6.52 3.82
CA THR A 277 -0.44 7.53 3.00
C THR A 277 -1.08 8.62 3.86
N THR A 278 -1.79 8.24 4.91
CA THR A 278 -2.44 9.17 5.85
C THR A 278 -1.40 9.95 6.65
N ALA A 279 -0.35 9.27 7.17
CA ALA A 279 0.71 9.94 7.91
C ALA A 279 1.48 10.96 7.03
N THR A 280 1.78 10.60 5.78
CA THR A 280 2.36 11.55 4.80
C THR A 280 1.45 12.74 4.56
N SER A 281 0.15 12.52 4.40
CA SER A 281 -0.82 13.60 4.17
C SER A 281 -0.89 14.56 5.36
N LEU A 282 -0.90 14.05 6.59
CA LEU A 282 -0.90 14.88 7.80
C LEU A 282 0.41 15.67 7.97
N ARG A 283 1.56 15.06 7.68
CA ARG A 283 2.86 15.75 7.67
C ARG A 283 2.86 16.93 6.68
N TRP A 284 2.36 16.72 5.47
CA TRP A 284 2.21 17.79 4.48
C TRP A 284 1.21 18.86 4.93
N ALA A 285 0.09 18.48 5.53
CA ALA A 285 -0.90 19.43 6.04
C ALA A 285 -0.29 20.35 7.12
N LEU A 286 0.46 19.79 8.08
CA LEU A 286 1.18 20.57 9.10
C LEU A 286 2.24 21.48 8.49
N LEU A 287 3.03 20.97 7.53
CA LEU A 287 4.00 21.79 6.82
C LEU A 287 3.33 22.98 6.12
N PHE A 288 2.20 22.75 5.46
CA PHE A 288 1.45 23.82 4.80
C PHE A 288 0.84 24.82 5.79
N MET A 289 0.33 24.37 6.94
CA MET A 289 -0.13 25.28 7.99
C MET A 289 1.00 26.18 8.52
N VAL A 290 2.22 25.63 8.66
CA VAL A 290 3.40 26.41 9.07
C VAL A 290 3.81 27.42 7.99
N VAL A 291 3.75 27.06 6.71
CA VAL A 291 4.13 27.93 5.59
C VAL A 291 3.07 29.01 5.31
N TYR A 292 1.80 28.72 5.59
CA TYR A 292 0.65 29.60 5.32
C TYR A 292 -0.17 29.87 6.59
N PRO A 293 0.37 30.64 7.54
CA PRO A 293 -0.27 30.87 8.84
C PRO A 293 -1.62 31.59 8.75
N ASP A 294 -1.88 32.38 7.70
CA ASP A 294 -3.18 33.04 7.50
C ASP A 294 -4.34 32.07 7.18
N ILE A 295 -4.01 30.83 6.80
CA ILE A 295 -4.98 29.75 6.51
C ILE A 295 -5.19 28.85 7.74
N GLN A 296 -4.20 28.79 8.65
CA GLN A 296 -4.21 27.96 9.86
C GLN A 296 -5.28 28.42 10.85
#